data_AF-A0A6C0B7V5-F1
#
_entry.id   AF-A0A6C0B7V5-F1
#
_cell.length_a   1.000
_cell.length_b   1.000
_cell.length_c   1.000
_cell.angle_alpha   90.00
_cell.angle_beta   90.00
_cell.angle_gamma   90.00
#
_symmetry.space_group_name_H-M   'P 1'
#
loop_
_entity.id
_entity.type
_entity.pdbx_description
1 polymer ?
#
loop_
_entity_poly.entity_id
_entity_poly.type
_entity_poly.pdbx_seq_one_letter_code
_entity_poly.pdbx_strand_id
1 'polypeptide(L)'
;MNDRGRIEKQNAILTNPGRYALDVPGPGDQMSFNADPHIRIQKWGANFRNNMMDINSDLRGLTRPLTRDLPEVNDYKKWSVKSSVAFAPTETNYVTDDSRATHPAWTYREAEINRFEPTLLNPLDQLEKPFHYDLNTRILERDHFKPTPVPLAVAKKTQDGYLPFQGSTVNSW
;
A
#
# COMPACT_ATOMS: atom_id res chain seq x y z
N MET A 1 62.61 1.02 -13.61
CA MET A 1 61.29 1.61 -13.31
C MET A 1 60.76 2.22 -14.59
N ASN A 2 60.05 1.47 -15.44
CA ASN A 2 59.30 1.88 -16.66
C ASN A 2 59.01 0.61 -17.48
N ASP A 3 58.36 -0.37 -16.86
CA ASP A 3 57.92 -1.56 -17.57
C ASP A 3 56.58 -1.24 -18.25
N ARG A 4 56.50 -1.49 -19.57
CA ARG A 4 55.36 -1.11 -20.41
C ARG A 4 54.06 -1.73 -19.92
N GLY A 5 54.10 -2.99 -19.49
CA GLY A 5 52.93 -3.68 -18.95
C GLY A 5 52.36 -3.02 -17.70
N ARG A 6 53.20 -2.38 -16.88
CA ARG A 6 52.77 -1.67 -15.66
C ARG A 6 52.04 -0.37 -15.98
N ILE A 7 52.53 0.38 -16.97
CA ILE A 7 51.93 1.63 -17.46
C ILE A 7 50.57 1.34 -18.11
N GLU A 8 50.50 0.32 -18.98
CA GLU A 8 49.25 -0.11 -19.63
C GLU A 8 48.20 -0.54 -18.60
N LYS A 9 48.59 -1.32 -17.59
CA LYS A 9 47.69 -1.74 -16.51
C LYS A 9 47.18 -0.56 -15.68
N GLN A 10 48.05 0.41 -15.37
CA GLN A 10 47.67 1.61 -14.64
C GLN A 10 46.67 2.46 -15.44
N ASN A 11 46.92 2.66 -16.74
CA ASN A 11 45.99 3.36 -17.63
C ASN A 11 44.65 2.62 -17.75
N ALA A 12 44.67 1.28 -17.84
CA ALA A 12 43.45 0.49 -17.86
C ALA A 12 42.63 0.69 -16.59
N ILE A 13 43.24 0.64 -15.39
CA ILE A 13 42.55 0.85 -14.11
C ILE A 13 41.95 2.26 -14.02
N LEU A 14 42.71 3.30 -14.42
CA LEU A 14 42.26 4.68 -14.36
C LEU A 14 41.12 4.98 -15.35
N THR A 15 41.13 4.36 -16.52
CA THR A 15 40.11 4.59 -17.56
C THR A 15 38.91 3.65 -17.48
N ASN A 16 39.04 2.52 -16.77
CA ASN A 16 37.97 1.53 -16.59
C ASN A 16 36.63 2.13 -16.16
N PRO A 17 36.53 3.00 -15.13
CA PRO A 17 35.23 3.54 -14.71
C PRO A 17 34.53 4.35 -15.82
N GLY A 18 35.30 5.10 -16.63
CA GLY A 18 34.76 5.85 -17.77
C GLY A 18 34.35 4.92 -18.92
N ARG A 19 35.17 3.92 -19.24
CA ARG A 19 34.84 2.89 -20.24
C ARG A 19 33.58 2.12 -19.85
N TYR A 20 33.45 1.72 -18.59
CA TYR A 20 32.28 1.03 -18.09
C TYR A 20 30.99 1.83 -18.30
N ALA A 21 31.03 3.16 -18.14
CA ALA A 21 29.86 4.01 -18.37
C ALA A 21 29.52 4.19 -19.86
N LEU A 22 30.51 4.12 -20.76
CA LEU A 22 30.33 4.30 -22.21
C LEU A 22 30.03 2.98 -22.93
N ASP A 23 30.64 1.88 -22.50
CA ASP A 23 30.54 0.55 -23.09
C ASP A 23 29.38 -0.27 -22.47
N VAL A 24 28.44 0.38 -21.76
CA VAL A 24 27.25 -0.31 -21.25
C VAL A 24 26.49 -0.86 -22.45
N PRO A 25 26.30 -2.20 -22.56
CA PRO A 25 25.57 -2.76 -23.67
C PRO A 25 24.16 -2.17 -23.70
N GLY A 26 23.75 -1.74 -24.90
CA GLY A 26 22.41 -1.23 -25.13
C GLY A 26 21.34 -2.32 -25.02
N PRO A 27 20.06 -1.94 -25.01
CA PRO A 27 18.92 -2.87 -24.96
C PRO A 27 18.79 -3.81 -26.18
N GLY A 28 19.60 -3.63 -27.24
CA GLY A 28 19.54 -4.39 -28.49
C GLY A 28 19.08 -3.52 -29.67
N ASP A 29 19.29 -4.01 -30.90
CA ASP A 29 19.00 -3.29 -32.15
C ASP A 29 17.50 -3.27 -32.50
N GLN A 30 16.77 -4.34 -32.17
CA GLN A 30 15.33 -4.50 -32.44
C GLN A 30 14.56 -4.91 -31.19
N MET A 31 14.54 -4.02 -30.19
CA MET A 31 13.80 -4.30 -28.96
C MET A 31 12.33 -3.85 -29.08
N SER A 32 11.42 -4.67 -28.56
CA SER A 32 10.01 -4.33 -28.45
C SER A 32 9.77 -3.17 -27.47
N PHE A 33 8.63 -2.50 -27.63
CA PHE A 33 8.16 -1.49 -26.69
C PHE A 33 7.29 -2.13 -25.62
N ASN A 34 7.64 -1.92 -24.35
CA ASN A 34 6.75 -2.29 -23.25
C ASN A 34 5.82 -1.13 -22.93
N ALA A 35 4.54 -1.31 -23.20
CA ALA A 35 3.49 -0.32 -22.98
C ALA A 35 2.93 -0.33 -21.54
N ASP A 36 3.43 -1.19 -20.65
CA ASP A 36 2.91 -1.31 -19.28
C ASP A 36 3.17 -0.04 -18.44
N PRO A 37 2.11 0.65 -17.97
CA PRO A 37 2.25 1.89 -17.20
C PRO A 37 2.89 1.67 -15.82
N HIS A 38 2.87 0.45 -15.28
CA HIS A 38 3.50 0.13 -13.99
C HIS A 38 5.02 0.08 -14.09
N ILE A 39 5.57 0.00 -15.30
CA ILE A 39 7.01 -0.07 -15.55
C ILE A 39 7.49 1.29 -16.02
N ARG A 40 8.35 1.92 -15.22
CA ARG A 40 9.01 3.17 -15.63
C ARG A 40 10.05 2.88 -16.70
N ILE A 41 9.89 3.53 -17.85
CA ILE A 41 10.88 3.55 -18.93
C ILE A 41 12.18 4.18 -18.42
N GLN A 42 13.31 3.46 -18.54
CA GLN A 42 14.62 3.95 -18.08
C GLN A 42 15.54 4.40 -19.22
N LYS A 43 15.78 3.55 -20.23
CA LYS A 43 16.75 3.82 -21.31
C LYS A 43 16.13 3.81 -22.71
N TRP A 44 15.19 2.89 -22.96
CA TRP A 44 14.55 2.69 -24.25
C TRP A 44 13.04 2.86 -24.15
N GLY A 45 12.47 3.73 -24.98
CA GLY A 45 11.04 4.00 -25.06
C GLY A 45 10.51 4.09 -26.48
N ALA A 46 11.08 3.32 -27.42
CA ALA A 46 10.58 3.22 -28.80
C ALA A 46 10.53 4.53 -29.61
N ASN A 47 11.27 5.56 -29.19
CA ASN A 47 11.26 6.89 -29.79
C ASN A 47 12.40 7.12 -30.80
N PHE A 48 13.04 6.06 -31.29
CA PHE A 48 14.18 6.17 -32.20
C PHE A 48 13.76 6.64 -33.60
N ARG A 49 14.37 7.73 -34.04
CA ARG A 49 14.10 8.42 -35.31
C ARG A 49 15.43 8.69 -36.01
N ASN A 50 15.41 8.74 -37.34
CA ASN A 50 16.60 9.02 -38.14
C ASN A 50 17.21 10.42 -37.91
N ASN A 51 16.39 11.41 -37.54
CA ASN A 51 16.81 12.80 -37.36
C ASN A 51 16.67 13.28 -35.90
N MET A 52 17.31 12.58 -34.96
CA MET A 52 17.15 12.87 -33.53
C MET A 52 17.73 14.24 -33.10
N MET A 53 18.79 14.71 -33.74
CA MET A 53 19.42 15.99 -33.38
C MET A 53 18.53 17.18 -33.74
N ASP A 54 17.94 17.18 -34.94
CA ASP A 54 17.05 18.26 -35.34
C ASP A 54 15.73 18.20 -34.56
N ILE A 55 15.20 17.00 -34.28
CA ILE A 55 14.02 16.84 -33.41
C ILE A 55 14.30 17.44 -32.02
N ASN A 56 15.46 17.15 -31.43
CA ASN A 56 15.82 17.73 -30.13
C ASN A 56 15.94 19.26 -30.19
N SER A 57 16.44 19.79 -31.31
CA SER A 57 16.52 21.23 -31.53
C SER A 57 15.14 21.87 -31.68
N ASP A 58 14.22 21.21 -32.39
CA ASP A 58 12.83 21.61 -32.58
C ASP A 58 12.04 21.58 -31.26
N LEU A 59 12.19 20.52 -30.46
CA LEU A 59 11.58 20.39 -29.14
C LEU A 59 12.09 21.46 -28.16
N ARG A 60 13.36 21.88 -28.29
CA ARG A 60 13.92 23.03 -27.57
C ARG A 60 13.45 24.37 -28.13
N GLY A 61 12.71 24.38 -29.23
CA GLY A 61 12.19 25.58 -29.87
C GLY A 61 13.22 26.36 -30.68
N LEU A 62 14.33 25.74 -31.09
CA LEU A 62 15.38 26.41 -31.88
C LEU A 62 14.99 26.62 -33.35
N THR A 63 13.94 25.95 -33.82
CA THR A 63 13.37 26.06 -35.16
C THR A 63 12.51 27.31 -35.35
N ARG A 64 12.16 28.01 -34.26
CA ARG A 64 11.25 29.16 -34.26
C ARG A 64 11.81 30.36 -33.49
N PRO A 65 11.55 31.59 -33.97
CA PRO A 65 12.00 32.79 -33.27
C PRO A 65 11.24 32.98 -31.96
N LEU A 66 11.91 33.61 -30.99
CA LEU A 66 11.28 34.01 -29.73
C LEU A 66 10.22 35.08 -30.00
N THR A 67 8.96 34.76 -29.74
CA THR A 67 7.80 35.64 -29.95
C THR A 67 6.87 35.57 -28.74
N ARG A 68 5.88 36.47 -28.66
CA ARG A 68 4.85 36.46 -27.61
C ARG A 68 3.70 35.49 -27.95
N ASP A 69 4.04 34.27 -28.34
CA ASP A 69 3.06 33.22 -28.71
C ASP A 69 2.06 33.64 -29.79
N LEU A 70 2.54 34.34 -30.82
CA LEU A 70 1.76 34.65 -32.01
C LEU A 70 1.60 33.37 -32.85
N PRO A 71 0.40 32.76 -32.95
CA PRO A 71 0.22 31.45 -33.56
C PRO A 71 0.49 31.44 -35.07
N GLU A 72 0.34 32.58 -35.75
CA GLU A 72 0.59 32.69 -37.19
C GLU A 72 2.08 32.53 -37.55
N VAL A 73 2.94 33.05 -36.67
CA VAL A 73 4.40 33.11 -36.83
C VAL A 73 5.08 31.92 -36.16
N ASN A 74 4.62 31.54 -34.96
CA ASN A 74 5.18 30.49 -34.11
C ASN A 74 4.35 29.18 -34.20
N ASP A 75 3.98 28.78 -35.41
CA ASP A 75 3.25 27.53 -35.64
C ASP A 75 4.20 26.33 -35.59
N TYR A 76 4.08 25.53 -34.52
CA TYR A 76 4.90 24.35 -34.33
C TYR A 76 4.77 23.30 -35.45
N LYS A 77 3.64 23.25 -36.18
CA LYS A 77 3.45 22.30 -37.27
C LYS A 77 4.19 22.73 -38.53
N LYS A 78 4.22 24.03 -38.83
CA LYS A 78 4.88 24.58 -40.02
C LYS A 78 6.40 24.43 -39.95
N TRP A 79 6.95 24.67 -38.76
CA TRP A 79 8.39 24.62 -38.50
C TRP A 79 8.87 23.27 -37.98
N SER A 80 7.98 22.27 -37.89
CA SER A 80 8.29 20.95 -37.37
C SER A 80 9.35 20.25 -38.23
N VAL A 81 10.32 19.64 -37.56
CA VAL A 81 11.35 18.84 -38.22
C VAL A 81 10.75 17.56 -38.79
N LYS A 82 10.96 17.35 -40.09
CA LYS A 82 10.61 16.10 -40.76
C LYS A 82 11.54 14.98 -40.29
N SER A 83 10.96 13.89 -39.84
CA SER A 83 11.67 12.67 -39.46
C SER A 83 10.87 11.43 -39.84
N SER A 84 11.57 10.32 -40.04
CA SER A 84 10.95 9.01 -40.17
C SER A 84 11.34 8.11 -39.01
N VAL A 85 10.46 7.16 -38.71
CA VAL A 85 10.74 6.11 -37.73
C VAL A 85 11.88 5.24 -38.29
N ALA A 86 12.96 5.09 -37.52
CA ALA A 86 14.12 4.31 -37.96
C ALA A 86 13.85 2.80 -37.88
N PHE A 87 13.05 2.39 -36.89
CA PHE A 87 12.57 1.03 -36.71
C PHE A 87 11.21 1.10 -36.02
N ALA A 88 10.26 0.26 -36.43
CA ALA A 88 8.94 0.16 -35.81
C ALA A 88 8.95 -0.97 -34.78
N PRO A 89 9.10 -0.69 -33.47
CA PRO A 89 9.14 -1.72 -32.47
C PRO A 89 7.77 -2.35 -32.28
N THR A 90 7.73 -3.67 -32.22
CA THR A 90 6.55 -4.42 -31.81
C THR A 90 6.22 -4.08 -30.36
N GLU A 91 4.95 -3.90 -30.03
CA GLU A 91 4.51 -3.72 -28.64
C GLU A 91 4.43 -5.09 -27.93
N THR A 92 4.97 -5.18 -26.72
CA THR A 92 4.76 -6.35 -25.86
C THR A 92 3.51 -6.16 -25.01
N ASN A 93 2.77 -7.25 -24.78
CA ASN A 93 1.61 -7.27 -23.90
C ASN A 93 1.94 -6.76 -22.49
N TYR A 94 0.93 -6.16 -21.85
CA TYR A 94 0.97 -5.77 -20.44
C TYR A 94 1.38 -6.96 -19.57
N VAL A 95 2.38 -6.77 -18.71
CA VAL A 95 2.80 -7.81 -17.76
C VAL A 95 1.95 -7.74 -16.49
N THR A 96 1.44 -6.54 -16.17
CA THR A 96 0.63 -6.25 -15.00
C THR A 96 -0.82 -5.97 -15.42
N ASP A 97 -1.76 -6.68 -14.80
CA ASP A 97 -3.20 -6.38 -14.90
C ASP A 97 -3.62 -5.52 -13.69
N ASP A 98 -4.31 -4.42 -13.94
CA ASP A 98 -4.91 -3.58 -12.90
C ASP A 98 -6.42 -3.76 -12.93
N SER A 99 -6.97 -4.34 -11.86
CA SER A 99 -8.41 -4.49 -11.65
C SER A 99 -9.20 -3.19 -11.84
N ARG A 100 -8.60 -2.01 -11.56
CA ARG A 100 -9.29 -0.74 -11.80
C ARG A 100 -9.40 -0.40 -13.28
N ALA A 101 -8.49 -0.89 -14.10
CA ALA A 101 -8.49 -0.71 -15.55
C ALA A 101 -9.34 -1.78 -16.24
N THR A 102 -9.24 -3.05 -15.84
CA THR A 102 -10.02 -4.16 -16.43
C THR A 102 -11.43 -4.27 -15.89
N HIS A 103 -11.64 -3.94 -14.61
CA HIS A 103 -12.87 -4.17 -13.87
C HIS A 103 -13.31 -2.90 -13.10
N PRO A 104 -13.57 -1.77 -13.81
CA PRO A 104 -13.88 -0.51 -13.15
C PRO A 104 -15.20 -0.62 -12.37
N ALA A 105 -15.27 -0.01 -11.17
CA ALA A 105 -16.40 -0.20 -10.25
C ALA A 105 -17.81 0.06 -10.83
N TRP A 106 -17.92 0.85 -11.90
CA TRP A 106 -19.20 1.12 -12.56
C TRP A 106 -19.76 -0.09 -13.32
N THR A 107 -18.92 -1.00 -13.83
CA THR A 107 -19.38 -2.20 -14.56
C THR A 107 -20.06 -3.21 -13.64
N TYR A 108 -19.75 -3.15 -12.33
CA TYR A 108 -20.31 -4.03 -11.30
C TYR A 108 -21.40 -3.36 -10.46
N ARG A 109 -21.78 -2.13 -10.79
CA ARG A 109 -22.81 -1.42 -10.03
C ARG A 109 -24.17 -2.10 -10.10
N GLU A 110 -24.51 -2.63 -11.27
CA GLU A 110 -25.78 -3.34 -11.53
C GLU A 110 -25.65 -4.85 -11.37
N ALA A 111 -24.41 -5.35 -11.19
CA ALA A 111 -24.18 -6.76 -10.92
C ALA A 111 -24.61 -7.06 -9.48
N GLU A 112 -25.68 -7.83 -9.32
CA GLU A 112 -26.08 -8.32 -8.01
C GLU A 112 -24.97 -9.19 -7.43
N ILE A 113 -24.49 -8.83 -6.24
CA ILE A 113 -23.56 -9.68 -5.49
C ILE A 113 -24.40 -10.77 -4.83
N ASN A 114 -24.55 -11.89 -5.54
CA ASN A 114 -25.20 -13.06 -4.99
C ASN A 114 -24.29 -13.73 -3.93
N ARG A 115 -24.44 -13.30 -2.67
CA ARG A 115 -23.74 -13.88 -1.52
C ARG A 115 -24.73 -14.57 -0.59
N PHE A 116 -25.22 -15.75 -1.01
CA PHE A 116 -26.08 -16.59 -0.17
C PHE A 116 -25.31 -17.41 0.88
N GLU A 117 -24.01 -17.57 0.72
CA GLU A 117 -23.18 -18.33 1.66
C GLU A 117 -22.77 -17.48 2.87
N PRO A 118 -22.88 -18.03 4.11
CA PRO A 118 -22.38 -17.36 5.29
C PRO A 118 -20.86 -17.18 5.20
N THR A 119 -20.36 -16.09 5.77
CA THR A 119 -18.92 -15.83 5.81
C THR A 119 -18.22 -16.86 6.69
N LEU A 120 -17.00 -17.27 6.29
CA LEU A 120 -16.15 -18.17 7.08
C LEU A 120 -15.92 -17.66 8.52
N LEU A 121 -15.92 -16.34 8.68
CA LEU A 121 -15.83 -15.64 9.97
C LEU A 121 -16.95 -14.62 10.05
N ASN A 122 -17.65 -14.56 11.18
CA ASN A 122 -18.69 -13.55 11.41
C ASN A 122 -18.03 -12.18 11.68
N PRO A 123 -18.27 -11.15 10.85
CA PRO A 123 -17.69 -9.82 11.07
C PRO A 123 -18.23 -9.10 12.30
N LEU A 124 -19.34 -9.57 12.86
CA LEU A 124 -19.96 -9.06 14.10
C LEU A 124 -19.51 -9.83 15.33
N ASP A 125 -18.67 -10.86 15.17
CA ASP A 125 -18.10 -11.58 16.31
C ASP A 125 -17.25 -10.61 17.15
N GLN A 126 -17.41 -10.66 18.47
CA GLN A 126 -16.78 -9.73 19.44
C GLN A 126 -17.25 -8.28 19.39
N LEU A 127 -18.35 -7.97 18.70
CA LEU A 127 -18.95 -6.63 18.76
C LEU A 127 -19.46 -6.29 20.18
N GLU A 128 -19.96 -7.30 20.90
CA GLU A 128 -20.51 -7.14 22.24
C GLU A 128 -19.46 -7.44 23.32
N LYS A 129 -19.47 -6.65 24.40
CA LYS A 129 -18.60 -6.90 25.57
C LYS A 129 -19.05 -8.20 26.23
N PRO A 130 -18.14 -9.13 26.61
CA PRO A 130 -18.50 -10.41 27.19
C PRO A 130 -18.92 -10.34 28.68
N PHE A 131 -19.05 -9.13 29.22
CA PHE A 131 -19.41 -8.89 30.62
C PHE A 131 -20.41 -7.74 30.74
N HIS A 132 -21.23 -7.80 31.79
CA HIS A 132 -22.17 -6.73 32.10
C HIS A 132 -21.45 -5.44 32.43
N TYR A 133 -21.83 -4.36 31.76
CA TYR A 133 -21.35 -3.01 32.02
C TYR A 133 -22.51 -2.15 32.56
N ASP A 134 -22.18 -0.99 33.14
CA ASP A 134 -23.14 -0.05 33.75
C ASP A 134 -23.94 -0.60 34.95
N LEU A 135 -23.43 -1.65 35.60
CA LEU A 135 -23.97 -2.14 36.86
C LEU A 135 -23.45 -1.31 38.05
N ASN A 136 -24.33 -0.99 39.00
CA ASN A 136 -23.94 -0.35 40.26
C ASN A 136 -23.33 -1.38 41.21
N THR A 137 -22.03 -1.62 41.05
CA THR A 137 -21.27 -2.62 41.82
C THR A 137 -21.40 -2.40 43.33
N ARG A 138 -21.45 -1.14 43.80
CA ARG A 138 -21.59 -0.83 45.23
C ARG A 138 -22.91 -1.34 45.83
N ILE A 139 -24.02 -1.23 45.10
CA ILE A 139 -25.31 -1.75 45.56
C ILE A 139 -25.30 -3.28 45.53
N LEU A 140 -24.78 -3.87 44.46
CA LEU A 140 -24.67 -5.33 44.32
C LEU A 140 -23.85 -5.96 45.46
N GLU A 141 -22.70 -5.39 45.79
CA GLU A 141 -21.84 -5.87 46.89
C GLU A 141 -22.55 -5.76 48.24
N ARG A 142 -23.26 -4.65 48.49
CA ARG A 142 -24.04 -4.45 49.73
C ARG A 142 -25.14 -5.50 49.85
N ASP A 143 -25.91 -5.71 48.78
CA ASP A 143 -27.08 -6.58 48.79
C ASP A 143 -26.68 -8.07 48.81
N HIS A 144 -25.52 -8.42 48.25
CA HIS A 144 -24.97 -9.78 48.27
C HIS A 144 -24.08 -10.08 49.50
N PHE A 145 -23.82 -9.10 50.37
CA PHE A 145 -22.98 -9.28 51.55
C PHE A 145 -23.60 -10.24 52.57
N LYS A 146 -22.91 -11.34 52.87
CA LYS A 146 -23.26 -12.26 53.95
C LYS A 146 -22.24 -12.09 55.09
N PRO A 147 -22.63 -11.50 56.25
CA PRO A 147 -21.69 -11.32 57.35
C PRO A 147 -21.24 -12.68 57.88
N THR A 148 -19.93 -12.83 58.08
CA THR A 148 -19.40 -13.98 58.81
C THR A 148 -19.65 -13.78 60.31
N PRO A 149 -20.31 -14.72 61.01
CA PRO A 149 -20.53 -14.59 62.45
C PRO A 149 -19.18 -14.69 63.16
N VAL A 150 -18.78 -13.61 63.84
CA VAL A 150 -17.63 -13.63 64.74
C VAL A 150 -18.09 -14.25 66.07
N PRO A 151 -17.49 -15.35 66.56
CA PRO A 151 -17.87 -15.90 67.85
C PRO A 151 -17.52 -14.90 68.95
N LEU A 152 -18.52 -14.41 69.69
CA LEU A 152 -18.27 -13.69 70.94
C LEU A 152 -17.52 -14.64 71.88
N ALA A 153 -16.36 -14.21 72.39
CA ALA A 153 -15.63 -14.95 73.41
C ALA A 153 -16.44 -14.95 74.72
N VAL A 154 -17.33 -15.93 74.86
CA VAL A 154 -18.05 -16.18 76.11
C VAL A 154 -17.04 -16.77 77.10
N ALA A 155 -16.69 -15.99 78.13
CA ALA A 155 -15.86 -16.44 79.24
C ALA A 155 -16.51 -17.66 79.90
N LYS A 156 -15.81 -18.80 79.92
CA LYS A 156 -16.31 -20.04 80.52
C LYS A 156 -16.47 -19.85 82.03
N LYS A 157 -17.72 -19.71 82.49
CA LYS A 157 -18.11 -20.17 83.82
C LYS A 157 -19.20 -21.22 83.68
N THR A 158 -18.83 -22.42 84.14
CA THR A 158 -19.56 -23.55 84.72
C THR A 158 -21.05 -23.72 84.38
N GLN A 159 -21.36 -24.95 83.94
CA GLN A 159 -22.69 -25.51 83.61
C GLN A 159 -23.80 -25.05 84.57
N ASP A 160 -24.98 -24.73 84.02
CA ASP A 160 -26.29 -25.29 84.43
C ASP A 160 -27.46 -24.65 83.63
N GLY A 161 -28.36 -25.50 83.09
CA GLY A 161 -29.78 -25.18 82.84
C GLY A 161 -30.24 -24.72 81.44
N TYR A 162 -31.19 -25.49 80.87
CA TYR A 162 -32.36 -25.21 79.98
C TYR A 162 -32.40 -23.91 79.12
N LEU A 163 -32.95 -23.77 77.88
CA LEU A 163 -33.67 -24.53 76.84
C LEU A 163 -33.68 -23.63 75.56
N PRO A 164 -34.00 -24.12 74.36
CA PRO A 164 -33.94 -23.33 73.12
C PRO A 164 -35.15 -22.38 72.95
N PHE A 165 -34.90 -21.18 72.39
CA PHE A 165 -35.94 -20.25 71.96
C PHE A 165 -36.32 -20.53 70.50
N GLN A 166 -37.57 -20.93 70.27
CA GLN A 166 -38.17 -21.09 68.95
C GLN A 166 -38.74 -19.76 68.45
N GLY A 167 -38.31 -19.31 67.26
CA GLY A 167 -38.92 -18.18 66.56
C GLY A 167 -40.23 -18.57 65.90
N SER A 168 -41.31 -17.91 66.30
CA SER A 168 -42.68 -18.05 65.81
C SER A 168 -42.80 -17.68 64.32
N THR A 169 -43.45 -18.55 63.54
CA THR A 169 -44.15 -18.15 62.32
C THR A 169 -45.43 -17.42 62.70
N VAL A 170 -45.63 -16.24 62.12
CA VAL A 170 -46.94 -15.57 62.13
C VAL A 170 -47.32 -15.34 60.67
N ASN A 171 -48.31 -16.12 60.21
CA ASN A 171 -49.15 -15.75 59.08
C ASN A 171 -50.34 -14.96 59.63
N SER A 172 -50.69 -13.85 58.99
CA SER A 172 -51.99 -13.20 59.16
C SER A 172 -52.49 -12.65 57.82
N TRP A 173 -53.59 -13.27 57.37
CA TRP A 173 -54.70 -12.84 56.50
C TRP A 173 -54.42 -11.97 55.27
#